data_AF-A0AAN6UDP6-F1
#
_entry.id   AF-A0AAN6UDP6-F1
#
_cell.length_a   1.000
_cell.length_b   1.000
_cell.length_c   1.000
_cell.angle_alpha   90.00
_cell.angle_beta   90.00
_cell.angle_gamma   90.00
#
_symmetry.space_group_name_H-M   'P 1'
#
loop_
_entity.id
_entity.type
_entity.pdbx_description
1 polymer ?
#
loop_
_entity_poly.entity_id
_entity_poly.type
_entity_poly.pdbx_seq_one_letter_code
_entity_poly.pdbx_strand_id
1 'polypeptide(L)'
;MASTPLPPQSSDGAAQPQPSPSASSPTTSTTPHPEKPPSHGHGLLNLPLHAGDVPLSRELTPAEKIRRTLRVRAAGESGRSGIHPLRFMRITFRSSSWISRIVNVLWPVVPAAIAVRYATPANHMAIFVLSYLAMVPCANLIGFAGQELSRKFPHVMGIVIETTLGSLVEIIMFIVLITREEVPGIDYIQVIQAAILGSVLATMLLCLGMCFIAAGFKREETQFSEAVSEAGSGLLLTAGFGLAIPTVFEHSLSGKIDQDELMAKTMEISRSTAVLLMVAYLIYVFFQTQTHHGIYDAIFVEDEARDTDRHEDRARHRLTFTEVCVALVVAVGLVTVIAISLVDQIHYLVEERHVSDSFVGLILIPLVEKAAEHLTAVDEAHDDQMNFALSHVLGATLQTALFNGPLVVVVGWGLGKPMGLNFEVFDLAVLLLAILTVGNFLRDQKSNYLEGALCVIVYIAIAVAALYYPNPHLLAAAGAAVGGGGGGEHH
;
A
#
# COMPACT_ATOMS: atom_id res chain seq x y z
N MET A 1 -70.10 25.22 -25.55
CA MET A 1 -70.19 24.66 -24.19
C MET A 1 -68.87 24.98 -23.50
N ALA A 2 -68.66 26.23 -23.07
CA ALA A 2 -69.05 26.85 -21.79
C ALA A 2 -68.11 26.43 -20.64
N SER A 3 -67.53 27.26 -19.76
CA SER A 3 -67.25 28.71 -19.63
C SER A 3 -66.53 28.84 -18.27
N THR A 4 -65.48 29.65 -18.16
CA THR A 4 -64.90 30.14 -16.88
C THR A 4 -65.89 31.07 -16.14
N PRO A 5 -65.77 31.37 -14.82
CA PRO A 5 -64.88 32.47 -14.38
C PRO A 5 -64.36 32.44 -12.89
N LEU A 6 -63.40 33.33 -12.60
CA LEU A 6 -62.96 33.88 -11.28
C LEU A 6 -63.85 35.10 -10.86
N PRO A 7 -63.47 35.97 -9.88
CA PRO A 7 -63.53 35.97 -8.39
C PRO A 7 -64.54 37.07 -7.88
N PRO A 8 -64.55 37.70 -6.65
CA PRO A 8 -63.50 38.63 -6.11
C PRO A 8 -63.38 38.87 -4.54
N GLN A 9 -62.29 39.55 -4.11
CA GLN A 9 -62.11 40.71 -3.13
C GLN A 9 -62.71 40.70 -1.68
N SER A 10 -62.27 41.46 -0.65
CA SER A 10 -61.18 42.44 -0.32
C SER A 10 -61.34 42.89 1.16
N SER A 11 -60.32 43.36 1.90
CA SER A 11 -60.00 44.78 2.24
C SER A 11 -59.23 44.77 3.59
N ASP A 12 -58.37 45.69 4.05
CA ASP A 12 -57.66 46.89 3.56
C ASP A 12 -56.62 47.27 4.65
N GLY A 13 -55.59 48.08 4.33
CA GLY A 13 -54.98 48.99 5.33
C GLY A 13 -53.45 49.09 5.51
N ALA A 14 -52.75 49.60 4.49
CA ALA A 14 -51.62 50.56 4.46
C ALA A 14 -50.53 50.73 5.58
N ALA A 15 -49.28 50.88 5.08
CA ALA A 15 -48.24 51.91 5.38
C ALA A 15 -46.90 51.51 6.09
N GLN A 16 -45.80 51.67 5.34
CA GLN A 16 -44.38 51.88 5.73
C GLN A 16 -44.15 53.33 6.28
N PRO A 17 -42.94 53.85 6.67
CA PRO A 17 -41.55 53.32 6.62
C PRO A 17 -40.63 53.59 7.85
N GLN A 18 -39.40 53.04 7.82
CA GLN A 18 -38.18 53.40 8.60
C GLN A 18 -37.79 54.91 8.46
N PRO A 19 -37.00 55.56 9.38
CA PRO A 19 -35.52 55.40 9.45
C PRO A 19 -34.81 55.72 10.81
N SER A 20 -33.51 55.38 10.91
CA SER A 20 -32.49 55.94 11.84
C SER A 20 -31.97 57.31 11.32
N PRO A 21 -31.29 58.23 12.08
CA PRO A 21 -29.91 58.02 12.62
C PRO A 21 -29.43 58.91 13.83
N SER A 22 -28.24 58.57 14.36
CA SER A 22 -27.11 59.39 14.93
C SER A 22 -27.27 60.55 15.94
N ALA A 23 -26.40 60.52 16.99
CA ALA A 23 -25.42 61.56 17.41
C ALA A 23 -25.40 62.00 18.91
N SER A 24 -24.16 62.26 19.38
CA SER A 24 -23.71 63.18 20.46
C SER A 24 -23.24 62.62 21.84
N SER A 25 -21.95 62.83 22.13
CA SER A 25 -21.29 63.06 23.44
C SER A 25 -21.27 64.59 23.74
N PRO A 26 -20.64 65.19 24.79
CA PRO A 26 -19.82 64.71 25.94
C PRO A 26 -20.11 65.44 27.31
N THR A 27 -19.33 65.21 28.39
CA THR A 27 -18.85 66.19 29.44
C THR A 27 -18.22 65.46 30.66
N THR A 28 -16.90 65.51 30.91
CA THR A 28 -16.06 66.43 31.75
C THR A 28 -16.27 66.43 33.28
N SER A 29 -15.24 66.06 34.04
CA SER A 29 -14.78 66.76 35.27
C SER A 29 -13.32 66.42 35.72
N THR A 30 -12.43 67.39 35.45
CA THR A 30 -11.32 68.01 36.22
C THR A 30 -10.73 67.45 37.56
N THR A 31 -9.40 67.12 37.53
CA THR A 31 -8.19 67.56 38.34
C THR A 31 -8.13 67.55 39.89
N PRO A 32 -6.97 67.66 40.62
CA PRO A 32 -5.51 67.54 40.30
C PRO A 32 -4.59 66.76 41.33
N HIS A 33 -3.29 66.65 40.99
CA HIS A 33 -2.04 66.15 41.65
C HIS A 33 -1.69 66.68 43.10
N PRO A 34 -0.73 66.08 43.90
CA PRO A 34 0.75 66.21 43.72
C PRO A 34 1.73 65.08 44.23
N GLU A 35 2.81 64.87 43.45
CA GLU A 35 4.27 64.86 43.79
C GLU A 35 4.98 63.87 44.79
N LYS A 36 5.76 62.92 44.21
CA LYS A 36 7.12 62.33 44.47
C LYS A 36 7.76 62.16 45.89
N PRO A 37 8.57 61.08 46.12
CA PRO A 37 10.03 61.12 45.83
C PRO A 37 10.64 59.80 45.24
N PRO A 38 11.92 59.80 44.77
CA PRO A 38 12.50 58.71 43.98
C PRO A 38 13.30 57.70 44.82
N SER A 39 13.35 56.43 44.41
CA SER A 39 14.43 55.53 44.82
C SER A 39 14.71 54.46 43.77
N HIS A 40 16.00 54.20 43.57
CA HIS A 40 16.60 53.41 42.51
C HIS A 40 16.27 51.92 42.61
N GLY A 41 15.92 51.32 41.46
CA GLY A 41 15.89 49.87 41.28
C GLY A 41 16.07 49.54 39.80
N HIS A 42 17.14 48.84 39.46
CA HIS A 42 17.45 48.35 38.12
C HIS A 42 16.27 47.58 37.50
N GLY A 43 15.75 48.08 36.38
CA GLY A 43 14.77 47.39 35.55
C GLY A 43 14.88 47.92 34.13
N LEU A 44 15.36 47.08 33.21
CA LEU A 44 15.38 47.37 31.78
C LEU A 44 13.97 47.74 31.30
N LEU A 45 13.90 48.79 30.48
CA LEU A 45 12.68 49.28 29.83
C LEU A 45 11.86 48.14 29.21
N ASN A 46 10.71 47.83 29.80
CA ASN A 46 9.62 47.15 29.09
C ASN A 46 8.80 48.23 28.38
N LEU A 47 9.10 48.47 27.11
CA LEU A 47 8.16 49.10 26.18
C LEU A 47 6.99 48.14 25.92
N PRO A 48 5.75 48.62 25.81
CA PRO A 48 4.62 47.76 25.45
C PRO A 48 4.80 47.28 24.01
N LEU A 49 5.10 45.99 23.83
CA LEU A 49 5.07 45.32 22.53
C LEU A 49 3.62 45.29 22.03
N HIS A 50 3.36 45.96 20.91
CA HIS A 50 2.13 45.77 20.17
C HIS A 50 2.04 44.31 19.70
N ALA A 51 0.89 43.67 19.96
CA ALA A 51 0.55 42.36 19.42
C ALA A 51 0.36 42.47 17.90
N GLY A 52 1.44 42.33 17.15
CA GLY A 52 1.45 42.46 15.69
C GLY A 52 2.76 42.04 15.02
N ASP A 53 3.88 42.00 15.74
CA ASP A 53 5.17 41.61 15.17
C ASP A 53 5.40 40.10 15.34
N VAL A 54 4.66 39.30 14.55
CA VAL A 54 5.10 37.94 14.22
C VAL A 54 6.38 38.09 13.38
N PRO A 55 7.51 37.44 13.71
CA PRO A 55 8.67 37.51 12.84
C PRO A 55 8.26 36.96 11.48
N LEU A 56 8.42 37.79 10.44
CA LEU A 56 8.23 37.44 9.03
C LEU A 56 8.72 36.01 8.82
N SER A 57 7.82 35.15 8.37
CA SER A 57 8.09 33.76 8.02
C SER A 57 9.29 33.71 7.08
N ARG A 58 10.46 33.45 7.64
CA ARG A 58 11.69 33.20 6.88
C ARG A 58 11.39 32.04 5.95
N GLU A 59 11.38 32.30 4.64
CA GLU A 59 11.37 31.22 3.66
C GLU A 59 12.62 30.38 3.91
N LEU A 60 12.40 29.16 4.41
CA LEU A 60 13.47 28.21 4.66
C LEU A 60 14.18 27.96 3.33
N THR A 61 15.51 28.05 3.35
CA THR A 61 16.33 27.66 2.19
C THR A 61 16.04 26.20 1.82
N PRO A 62 16.22 25.77 0.55
CA PRO A 62 15.99 24.38 0.16
C PRO A 62 16.73 23.38 1.05
N ALA A 63 17.98 23.72 1.45
CA ALA A 63 18.77 22.93 2.38
C ALA A 63 18.18 22.86 3.79
N GLU A 64 17.60 23.95 4.31
CA GLU A 64 16.93 23.95 5.61
C GLU A 64 15.57 23.25 5.59
N LYS A 65 14.84 23.30 4.46
CA LYS A 65 13.63 22.48 4.25
C LYS A 65 13.97 20.99 4.27
N ILE A 66 15.02 20.59 3.54
CA ILE A 66 15.55 19.21 3.52
C ILE A 66 16.04 18.79 4.91
N ARG A 67 16.74 19.68 5.63
CA ARG A 67 17.23 19.38 6.98
C ARG A 67 16.11 19.28 8.01
N ARG A 68 14.98 19.95 7.79
CA ARG A 68 13.77 19.86 8.62
C ARG A 68 12.96 18.60 8.31
N THR A 69 12.89 18.15 7.07
CA THR A 69 12.29 16.85 6.71
C THR A 69 13.14 15.67 7.18
N LEU A 70 14.47 15.81 7.21
CA LEU A 70 15.40 14.81 7.75
C LEU A 70 15.58 14.88 9.27
N ARG A 71 14.95 15.84 9.96
CA ARG A 71 15.06 15.95 11.42
C ARG A 71 14.19 14.88 12.07
N VAL A 72 14.85 13.90 12.68
CA VAL A 72 14.19 12.81 13.42
C VAL A 72 13.21 13.39 14.45
N ARG A 73 11.95 12.94 14.40
CA ARG A 73 10.94 13.30 15.40
C ARG A 73 11.31 12.70 16.75
N ALA A 74 11.22 13.51 17.82
CA ALA A 74 11.45 13.06 19.19
C ALA A 74 10.55 11.87 19.60
N ALA A 75 9.35 11.78 19.03
CA ALA A 75 8.40 10.68 19.26
C ALA A 75 8.92 9.30 18.77
N GLY A 76 9.79 9.28 17.75
CA GLY A 76 10.39 8.06 17.21
C GLY A 76 11.79 7.77 17.77
N GLU A 77 12.36 8.62 18.64
CA GLU A 77 13.70 8.40 19.19
C GLU A 77 13.66 7.51 20.43
N SER A 78 14.62 6.58 20.49
CA SER A 78 14.81 5.72 21.66
C SER A 78 15.38 6.45 22.88
N GLY A 79 15.93 7.66 22.70
CA GLY A 79 16.72 8.37 23.72
C GLY A 79 18.07 7.72 24.04
N ARG A 80 18.44 6.65 23.32
CA ARG A 80 19.70 5.90 23.45
C ARG A 80 20.64 6.21 22.30
N SER A 81 21.94 6.25 22.56
CA SER A 81 22.99 6.35 21.54
C SER A 81 23.69 5.01 21.32
N GLY A 82 23.85 4.57 20.07
CA GLY A 82 24.58 3.36 19.70
C GLY A 82 23.71 2.11 19.54
N ILE A 83 24.36 0.94 19.50
CA ILE A 83 23.74 -0.37 19.28
C ILE A 83 23.81 -1.18 20.57
N HIS A 84 22.66 -1.66 21.05
CA HIS A 84 22.61 -2.56 22.21
C HIS A 84 22.03 -3.93 21.79
N PRO A 85 22.87 -4.93 21.45
CA PRO A 85 22.43 -6.14 20.76
C PRO A 85 21.38 -6.96 21.52
N LEU A 86 21.53 -7.09 22.85
CA LEU A 86 20.55 -7.80 23.68
C LEU A 86 19.19 -7.08 23.77
N ARG A 87 19.19 -5.74 23.76
CA ARG A 87 17.95 -4.95 23.75
C ARG A 87 17.33 -4.94 22.37
N PHE A 88 18.14 -4.80 21.32
CA PHE A 88 17.74 -4.92 19.93
C PHE A 88 16.97 -6.23 19.70
N MET A 89 17.57 -7.38 20.01
CA MET A 89 16.90 -8.67 19.87
C MET A 89 15.61 -8.73 20.68
N ARG A 90 15.62 -8.27 21.94
CA ARG A 90 14.41 -8.29 22.78
C ARG A 90 13.28 -7.43 22.23
N ILE A 91 13.61 -6.28 21.66
CA ILE A 91 12.65 -5.36 21.05
C ILE A 91 12.09 -5.98 19.76
N THR A 92 12.96 -6.47 18.89
CA THR A 92 12.57 -7.18 17.66
C THR A 92 11.68 -8.39 17.93
N PHE A 93 11.99 -9.20 18.95
CA PHE A 93 11.18 -10.36 19.31
C PHE A 93 9.83 -9.99 19.94
N ARG A 94 9.74 -8.84 20.63
CA ARG A 94 8.47 -8.35 21.18
C ARG A 94 7.57 -7.73 20.12
N SER A 95 8.15 -7.20 19.04
CA SER A 95 7.50 -6.51 17.93
C SER A 95 6.57 -5.35 18.33
N SER A 96 5.96 -4.70 17.34
CA SER A 96 4.94 -3.66 17.50
C SER A 96 3.57 -4.27 17.79
N SER A 97 3.12 -5.27 17.03
CA SER A 97 1.78 -5.84 17.19
C SER A 97 1.74 -7.19 17.91
N TRP A 98 0.58 -7.52 18.49
CA TRP A 98 0.35 -8.85 19.08
C TRP A 98 0.51 -9.96 18.04
N ILE A 99 -0.03 -9.71 16.84
CA ILE A 99 0.03 -10.61 15.68
C ILE A 99 1.48 -10.81 15.23
N SER A 100 2.25 -9.72 15.08
CA SER A 100 3.65 -9.79 14.69
C SER A 100 4.52 -10.54 15.71
N ARG A 101 4.20 -10.44 17.00
CA ARG A 101 4.86 -11.23 18.05
C ARG A 101 4.59 -12.73 17.92
N ILE A 102 3.42 -13.15 17.46
CA ILE A 102 3.12 -14.57 17.20
C ILE A 102 3.94 -15.08 16.03
N VAL A 103 4.09 -14.28 14.97
CA VAL A 103 4.93 -14.63 13.82
C VAL A 103 6.39 -14.86 14.24
N ASN A 104 6.89 -14.17 15.26
CA ASN A 104 8.23 -14.41 15.77
C ASN A 104 8.45 -15.83 16.35
N VAL A 105 7.39 -16.61 16.60
CA VAL A 105 7.51 -18.04 16.95
C VAL A 105 8.09 -18.85 15.77
N LEU A 106 7.95 -18.37 14.54
CA LEU A 106 8.47 -19.01 13.32
C LEU A 106 9.95 -18.76 13.07
N TRP A 107 10.65 -17.92 13.86
CA TRP A 107 12.08 -17.65 13.68
C TRP A 107 12.98 -18.90 13.61
N PRO A 108 12.75 -19.99 14.38
CA PRO A 108 13.52 -21.23 14.24
C PRO A 108 13.41 -21.90 12.86
N VAL A 109 12.36 -21.59 12.09
CA VAL A 109 12.17 -22.13 10.74
C VAL A 109 13.18 -21.53 9.75
N VAL A 110 13.65 -20.30 9.97
CA VAL A 110 14.62 -19.63 9.08
C VAL A 110 15.96 -20.37 9.01
N PRO A 111 16.69 -20.62 10.11
CA PRO A 111 17.92 -21.41 10.05
C PRO A 111 17.65 -22.85 9.64
N ALA A 112 16.48 -23.43 9.95
CA ALA A 112 16.11 -24.76 9.49
C ALA A 112 15.95 -24.84 7.96
N ALA A 113 15.30 -23.85 7.34
CA ALA A 113 15.15 -23.76 5.88
C ALA A 113 16.52 -23.69 5.19
N ILE A 114 17.42 -22.84 5.71
CA ILE A 114 18.78 -22.70 5.21
C ILE A 114 19.55 -24.02 5.38
N ALA A 115 19.46 -24.65 6.56
CA ALA A 115 20.17 -25.91 6.82
C ALA A 115 19.67 -27.05 5.92
N VAL A 116 18.35 -27.22 5.78
CA VAL A 116 17.76 -28.29 4.95
C VAL A 116 18.09 -28.11 3.47
N ARG A 117 18.12 -26.86 2.97
CA ARG A 117 18.54 -26.56 1.59
C ARG A 117 19.95 -27.09 1.29
N TYR A 118 20.90 -26.91 2.20
CA TYR A 118 22.28 -27.34 1.99
C TYR A 118 22.56 -28.79 2.41
N ALA A 119 21.87 -29.29 3.43
CA ALA A 119 22.08 -30.65 3.95
C ALA A 119 21.35 -31.72 3.12
N THR A 120 20.16 -31.41 2.62
CA THR A 120 19.31 -32.36 1.89
C THR A 120 18.73 -31.71 0.62
N PRO A 121 19.58 -31.39 -0.37
CA PRO A 121 19.16 -30.68 -1.59
C PRO A 121 18.15 -31.47 -2.44
N ALA A 122 18.03 -32.78 -2.26
CA ALA A 122 17.07 -33.63 -2.97
C ALA A 122 15.63 -33.53 -2.45
N ASN A 123 15.39 -32.95 -1.27
CA ASN A 123 14.04 -32.88 -0.69
C ASN A 123 13.36 -31.55 -1.04
N HIS A 124 12.97 -31.42 -2.31
CA HIS A 124 12.40 -30.20 -2.88
C HIS A 124 11.18 -29.68 -2.12
N MET A 125 10.28 -30.57 -1.70
CA MET A 125 9.08 -30.20 -0.93
C MET A 125 9.40 -29.67 0.45
N ALA A 126 10.33 -30.29 1.18
CA ALA A 126 10.73 -29.76 2.48
C ALA A 126 11.40 -28.38 2.33
N ILE A 127 12.26 -28.21 1.32
CA ILE A 127 12.91 -26.92 1.05
C ILE A 127 11.87 -25.85 0.73
N PHE A 128 10.89 -26.16 -0.12
CA PHE A 128 9.83 -25.23 -0.47
C PHE A 128 8.99 -24.83 0.75
N VAL A 129 8.44 -25.80 1.50
CA VAL A 129 7.58 -25.53 2.66
C VAL A 129 8.34 -24.76 3.74
N LEU A 130 9.58 -25.15 4.05
CA LEU A 130 10.38 -24.45 5.05
C LEU A 130 10.74 -23.03 4.58
N SER A 131 11.09 -22.84 3.30
CA SER A 131 11.39 -21.51 2.76
C SER A 131 10.15 -20.62 2.75
N TYR A 132 8.98 -21.17 2.40
CA TYR A 132 7.70 -20.47 2.42
C TYR A 132 7.34 -20.00 3.84
N LEU A 133 7.44 -20.89 4.83
CA LEU A 133 7.19 -20.53 6.23
C LEU A 133 8.27 -19.59 6.81
N ALA A 134 9.52 -19.73 6.38
CA ALA A 134 10.63 -18.85 6.79
C ALA A 134 10.50 -17.43 6.24
N MET A 135 9.83 -17.25 5.11
CA MET A 135 9.63 -15.93 4.51
C MET A 135 8.78 -15.03 5.42
N VAL A 136 7.75 -15.58 6.07
CA VAL A 136 6.81 -14.82 6.93
C VAL A 136 7.52 -14.04 8.06
N PRO A 137 8.35 -14.65 8.94
CA PRO A 137 9.07 -13.89 9.97
C PRO A 137 10.14 -12.95 9.39
N CYS A 138 10.74 -13.27 8.23
CA CYS A 138 11.72 -12.39 7.58
C CYS A 138 11.06 -11.12 7.03
N ALA A 139 9.93 -11.27 6.34
CA ALA A 139 9.11 -10.16 5.86
C ALA A 139 8.59 -9.32 7.04
N ASN A 140 8.15 -9.97 8.12
CA ASN A 140 7.67 -9.30 9.33
C ASN A 140 8.76 -8.42 9.98
N LEU A 141 10.03 -8.83 9.91
CA LEU A 141 11.15 -8.00 10.35
C LEU A 141 11.32 -6.74 9.50
N ILE A 142 11.12 -6.83 8.18
CA ILE A 142 11.12 -5.66 7.30
C ILE A 142 9.98 -4.70 7.67
N GLY A 143 8.75 -5.22 7.84
CA GLY A 143 7.60 -4.42 8.24
C GLY A 143 7.81 -3.70 9.58
N PHE A 144 8.27 -4.44 10.60
CA PHE A 144 8.58 -3.86 11.92
C PHE A 144 9.68 -2.79 11.85
N ALA A 145 10.78 -3.06 11.13
CA ALA A 145 11.86 -2.09 10.98
C ALA A 145 11.40 -0.87 10.14
N GLY A 146 10.52 -1.08 9.16
CA GLY A 146 9.89 -0.04 8.37
C GLY A 146 9.03 0.90 9.21
N GLN A 147 8.20 0.35 10.11
CA GLN A 147 7.43 1.12 11.08
C GLN A 147 8.29 1.93 12.05
N GLU A 148 9.35 1.31 12.59
CA GLU A 148 10.27 2.03 13.47
C GLU A 148 11.05 3.12 12.72
N LEU A 149 11.26 2.95 11.41
CA LEU A 149 11.80 4.01 10.56
C LEU A 149 10.77 5.10 10.28
N SER A 150 9.53 4.74 9.91
CA SER A 150 8.47 5.68 9.51
C SER A 150 8.14 6.67 10.62
N ARG A 151 8.07 6.20 11.87
CA ARG A 151 7.86 7.03 13.09
C ARG A 151 8.92 8.11 13.32
N LYS A 152 10.09 7.99 12.69
CA LYS A 152 11.18 8.98 12.77
C LYS A 152 10.98 10.14 11.79
N PHE A 153 10.11 9.99 10.79
CA PHE A 153 9.78 10.97 9.76
C PHE A 153 8.40 11.63 10.02
N PRO A 154 8.07 12.74 9.33
CA PRO A 154 6.71 13.30 9.33
C PRO A 154 5.68 12.26 8.86
N HIS A 155 4.43 12.24 9.39
CA HIS A 155 3.46 11.15 9.18
C HIS A 155 3.31 10.74 7.71
N VAL A 156 3.00 11.69 6.83
CA VAL A 156 2.76 11.39 5.41
C VAL A 156 4.01 10.82 4.71
N MET A 157 5.20 11.33 5.03
CA MET A 157 6.45 10.76 4.52
C MET A 157 6.75 9.39 5.15
N GLY A 158 6.43 9.22 6.44
CA GLY A 158 6.56 7.97 7.15
C GLY A 158 5.77 6.86 6.49
N ILE A 159 4.51 7.13 6.14
CA ILE A 159 3.63 6.17 5.46
C ILE A 159 4.22 5.77 4.10
N VAL A 160 4.67 6.74 3.28
CA VAL A 160 5.30 6.41 1.99
C VAL A 160 6.56 5.56 2.17
N ILE A 161 7.41 5.88 3.16
CA ILE A 161 8.60 5.08 3.49
C ILE A 161 8.20 3.67 3.92
N GLU A 162 7.18 3.55 4.78
CA GLU A 162 6.68 2.28 5.28
C GLU A 162 6.12 1.42 4.15
N THR A 163 5.25 1.96 3.31
CA THR A 163 4.72 1.28 2.12
C THR A 163 5.83 0.85 1.18
N THR A 164 6.83 1.71 0.94
CA THR A 164 7.98 1.36 0.09
C THR A 164 8.76 0.20 0.69
N LEU A 165 9.03 0.22 2.00
CA LEU A 165 9.76 -0.86 2.68
C LEU A 165 8.94 -2.15 2.75
N GLY A 166 7.64 -2.09 2.99
CA GLY A 166 6.72 -3.23 2.99
C GLY A 166 6.72 -3.96 1.64
N SER A 167 6.80 -3.19 0.55
CA SER A 167 6.88 -3.73 -0.81
C SER A 167 8.24 -4.34 -1.19
N LEU A 168 9.28 -4.23 -0.37
CA LEU A 168 10.62 -4.74 -0.73
C LEU A 168 10.62 -6.25 -0.95
N VAL A 169 9.80 -7.01 -0.21
CA VAL A 169 9.72 -8.47 -0.36
C VAL A 169 9.23 -8.84 -1.75
N GLU A 170 8.17 -8.16 -2.22
CA GLU A 170 7.62 -8.31 -3.58
C GLU A 170 8.66 -7.91 -4.65
N ILE A 171 9.34 -6.77 -4.49
CA ILE A 171 10.39 -6.34 -5.43
C ILE A 171 11.51 -7.40 -5.48
N ILE A 172 11.99 -7.88 -4.33
CA ILE A 172 13.05 -8.90 -4.26
C ILE A 172 12.60 -10.17 -4.99
N MET A 173 11.37 -10.62 -4.75
CA MET A 173 10.82 -11.80 -5.40
C MET A 173 10.69 -11.65 -6.91
N PHE A 174 10.18 -10.52 -7.42
CA PHE A 174 10.15 -10.24 -8.87
C PHE A 174 11.55 -10.23 -9.47
N ILE A 175 12.55 -9.65 -8.78
CA ILE A 175 13.93 -9.66 -9.24
C ILE A 175 14.50 -11.09 -9.24
N VAL A 176 14.22 -11.89 -8.22
CA VAL A 176 14.66 -13.29 -8.16
C VAL A 176 13.99 -14.15 -9.24
N LEU A 177 12.72 -13.91 -9.56
CA LEU A 177 12.00 -14.61 -10.63
C LEU A 177 12.53 -14.21 -12.01
N ILE A 178 12.62 -12.90 -12.31
CA ILE A 178 13.04 -12.42 -13.63
C ILE A 178 14.51 -12.74 -13.92
N THR A 179 15.32 -13.05 -12.91
CA THR A 179 16.72 -13.47 -13.12
C THR A 179 16.87 -14.95 -13.40
N ARG A 180 15.81 -15.77 -13.24
CA ARG A 180 15.88 -17.21 -13.52
C ARG A 180 15.96 -17.50 -15.00
N GLU A 181 16.80 -18.47 -15.35
CA GLU A 181 16.89 -18.95 -16.72
C GLU A 181 15.61 -19.68 -17.13
N GLU A 182 15.31 -19.66 -18.42
CA GLU A 182 14.16 -20.37 -18.98
C GLU A 182 14.41 -21.88 -18.85
N VAL A 183 13.49 -22.58 -18.20
CA VAL A 183 13.54 -24.03 -18.01
C VAL A 183 12.27 -24.64 -18.62
N PRO A 184 12.35 -25.75 -19.36
CA PRO A 184 11.17 -26.43 -19.87
C PRO A 184 10.18 -26.75 -18.74
N GLY A 185 8.92 -26.41 -18.94
CA GLY A 185 7.83 -26.73 -18.01
C GLY A 185 7.25 -25.56 -17.24
N ILE A 186 8.01 -24.48 -17.06
CA ILE A 186 7.58 -23.29 -16.31
C ILE A 186 7.86 -22.00 -17.09
N ASP A 187 6.86 -21.11 -17.10
CA ASP A 187 7.04 -19.75 -17.60
C ASP A 187 7.14 -18.76 -16.42
N TYR A 188 8.38 -18.39 -16.07
CA TYR A 188 8.62 -17.40 -15.02
C TYR A 188 8.03 -16.02 -15.34
N ILE A 189 7.89 -15.65 -16.63
CA ILE A 189 7.26 -14.39 -17.02
C ILE A 189 5.78 -14.42 -16.66
N GLN A 190 5.10 -15.52 -16.99
CA GLN A 190 3.71 -15.72 -16.63
C GLN A 190 3.51 -15.73 -15.10
N VAL A 191 4.40 -16.38 -14.35
CA VAL A 191 4.37 -16.39 -12.88
C VAL A 191 4.48 -14.97 -12.31
N ILE A 192 5.38 -14.12 -12.86
CA ILE A 192 5.51 -12.72 -12.45
C ILE A 192 4.25 -11.93 -12.79
N GLN A 193 3.72 -12.09 -14.01
CA GLN A 193 2.49 -11.41 -14.45
C GLN A 193 1.30 -11.73 -13.55
N ALA A 194 1.09 -13.02 -13.27
CA ALA A 194 0.07 -13.48 -12.34
C ALA A 194 0.32 -12.96 -10.92
N ALA A 195 1.58 -12.89 -10.47
CA ALA A 195 1.92 -12.35 -9.15
C ALA A 195 1.66 -10.85 -8.99
N ILE A 196 1.86 -10.04 -10.03
CA ILE A 196 1.48 -8.62 -10.01
C ILE A 196 -0.02 -8.45 -9.75
N LEU A 197 -0.86 -9.18 -10.50
CA LEU A 197 -2.32 -9.11 -10.32
C LEU A 197 -2.76 -9.75 -9.01
N GLY A 198 -2.12 -10.85 -8.63
CA GLY A 198 -2.37 -11.58 -7.40
C GLY A 198 -2.06 -10.78 -6.14
N SER A 199 -0.99 -9.98 -6.17
CA SER A 199 -0.62 -9.04 -5.10
C SER A 199 -1.68 -7.96 -4.90
N VAL A 200 -2.22 -7.41 -5.99
CA VAL A 200 -3.36 -6.49 -5.93
C VAL A 200 -4.61 -7.18 -5.38
N LEU A 201 -4.94 -8.38 -5.87
CA LEU A 201 -6.12 -9.14 -5.40
C LEU A 201 -6.02 -9.53 -3.93
N ALA A 202 -4.85 -10.00 -3.48
CA ALA A 202 -4.59 -10.39 -2.10
C ALA A 202 -4.73 -9.19 -1.16
N THR A 203 -4.24 -8.02 -1.58
CA THR A 203 -4.34 -6.81 -0.78
C THR A 203 -5.79 -6.29 -0.74
N MET A 204 -6.47 -6.25 -1.89
CA MET A 204 -7.82 -5.68 -2.01
C MET A 204 -8.94 -6.56 -1.46
N LEU A 205 -8.85 -7.88 -1.59
CA LEU A 205 -9.91 -8.79 -1.14
C LEU A 205 -9.55 -9.45 0.18
N LEU A 206 -8.37 -10.07 0.26
CA LEU A 206 -7.99 -10.82 1.45
C LEU A 206 -7.60 -9.88 2.60
N CYS A 207 -6.64 -8.97 2.41
CA CYS A 207 -6.19 -8.09 3.49
C CYS A 207 -7.27 -7.12 3.94
N LEU A 208 -7.87 -6.39 3.00
CA LEU A 208 -8.96 -5.48 3.32
C LEU A 208 -10.14 -6.22 3.97
N GLY A 209 -10.50 -7.40 3.46
CA GLY A 209 -11.55 -8.22 4.04
C GLY A 209 -11.25 -8.62 5.48
N MET A 210 -10.01 -9.03 5.76
CA MET A 210 -9.55 -9.30 7.13
C MET A 210 -9.57 -8.04 8.02
N CYS A 211 -9.23 -6.87 7.49
CA CYS A 211 -9.29 -5.60 8.24
C CYS A 211 -10.73 -5.28 8.67
N PHE A 212 -11.70 -5.42 7.76
CA PHE A 212 -13.11 -5.19 8.07
C PHE A 212 -13.68 -6.20 9.07
N ILE A 213 -13.29 -7.48 8.96
CA ILE A 213 -13.65 -8.51 9.96
C ILE A 213 -13.05 -8.17 11.32
N ALA A 214 -11.75 -7.82 11.36
CA ALA A 214 -11.04 -7.54 12.60
C ALA A 214 -11.61 -6.32 13.34
N ALA A 215 -11.91 -5.25 12.61
CA ALA A 215 -12.62 -4.09 13.16
C ALA A 215 -14.05 -4.44 13.61
N GLY A 216 -14.73 -5.27 12.82
CA GLY A 216 -16.09 -5.73 13.06
C GLY A 216 -16.28 -6.64 14.28
N PHE A 217 -15.21 -7.23 14.82
CA PHE A 217 -15.30 -7.98 16.08
C PHE A 217 -15.53 -7.11 17.32
N LYS A 218 -15.06 -5.84 17.29
CA LYS A 218 -15.22 -4.89 18.40
C LYS A 218 -16.35 -3.89 18.15
N ARG A 219 -16.66 -3.60 16.89
CA ARG A 219 -17.54 -2.51 16.45
C ARG A 219 -18.55 -2.99 15.43
N GLU A 220 -19.78 -2.48 15.50
CA GLU A 220 -20.82 -2.81 14.51
C GLU A 220 -20.54 -2.17 13.14
N GLU A 221 -20.08 -0.92 13.15
CA GLU A 221 -19.65 -0.17 11.96
C GLU A 221 -18.35 0.57 12.26
N THR A 222 -17.44 0.63 11.27
CA THR A 222 -16.22 1.45 11.34
C THR A 222 -16.22 2.47 10.20
N GLN A 223 -15.97 3.74 10.52
CA GLN A 223 -15.99 4.85 9.56
C GLN A 223 -14.57 5.22 9.13
N PHE A 224 -14.42 5.70 7.90
CA PHE A 224 -13.15 6.16 7.35
C PHE A 224 -13.38 7.34 6.40
N SER A 225 -12.30 8.05 6.09
CA SER A 225 -12.32 9.30 5.34
C SER A 225 -12.52 9.10 3.84
N GLU A 226 -13.17 10.08 3.20
CA GLU A 226 -13.35 10.15 1.75
C GLU A 226 -12.02 10.09 0.99
N ALA A 227 -11.00 10.82 1.47
CA ALA A 227 -9.70 10.89 0.81
C ALA A 227 -9.02 9.51 0.68
N VAL A 228 -9.15 8.66 1.71
CA VAL A 228 -8.61 7.30 1.71
C VAL A 228 -9.47 6.37 0.83
N SER A 229 -10.79 6.55 0.84
CA SER A 229 -11.72 5.82 -0.03
C SER A 229 -11.49 6.10 -1.53
N GLU A 230 -11.21 7.35 -1.91
CA GLU A 230 -10.92 7.75 -3.29
C GLU A 230 -9.68 7.04 -3.84
N ALA A 231 -8.66 6.82 -2.98
CA ALA A 231 -7.47 6.08 -3.37
C ALA A 231 -7.78 4.61 -3.74
N GLY A 232 -8.72 3.99 -3.03
CA GLY A 232 -9.10 2.58 -3.24
C GLY A 232 -10.16 2.36 -4.31
N SER A 233 -10.77 3.43 -4.82
CA SER A 233 -11.76 3.38 -5.90
C SER A 233 -11.20 4.02 -7.17
N GLY A 234 -11.18 5.35 -7.25
CA GLY A 234 -10.84 6.11 -8.47
C GLY A 234 -9.40 5.90 -8.93
N LEU A 235 -8.43 6.05 -8.04
CA LEU A 235 -7.00 5.92 -8.40
C LEU A 235 -6.63 4.50 -8.79
N LEU A 236 -7.09 3.51 -8.00
CA LEU A 236 -6.77 2.12 -8.26
C LEU A 236 -7.45 1.58 -9.52
N LEU A 237 -8.70 1.99 -9.80
CA LEU A 237 -9.37 1.66 -11.05
C LEU A 237 -8.61 2.22 -12.26
N THR A 238 -8.12 3.46 -12.16
CA THR A 238 -7.28 4.08 -13.19
C THR A 238 -5.98 3.29 -13.41
N ALA A 239 -5.33 2.85 -12.33
CA ALA A 239 -4.15 2.01 -12.40
C ALA A 239 -4.43 0.65 -13.07
N GLY A 240 -5.54 -0.01 -12.67
CA GLY A 240 -6.00 -1.27 -13.25
C GLY A 240 -6.30 -1.15 -14.76
N PHE A 241 -6.94 -0.06 -15.18
CA PHE A 241 -7.13 0.23 -16.61
C PHE A 241 -5.80 0.39 -17.34
N GLY A 242 -4.81 1.07 -16.75
CA GLY A 242 -3.48 1.19 -17.33
C GLY A 242 -2.79 -0.16 -17.55
N LEU A 243 -2.87 -1.06 -16.58
CA LEU A 243 -2.37 -2.44 -16.69
C LEU A 243 -3.13 -3.26 -17.76
N ALA A 244 -4.42 -2.98 -17.97
CA ALA A 244 -5.25 -3.70 -18.93
C ALA A 244 -4.90 -3.41 -20.41
N ILE A 245 -4.37 -2.22 -20.72
CA ILE A 245 -4.20 -1.73 -22.10
C ILE A 245 -3.46 -2.73 -23.01
N PRO A 246 -2.27 -3.25 -22.64
CA PRO A 246 -1.51 -4.13 -23.53
C PRO A 246 -2.23 -5.47 -23.76
N THR A 247 -2.85 -6.00 -22.70
CA THR A 247 -3.64 -7.24 -22.75
C THR A 247 -4.85 -7.11 -23.68
N VAL A 248 -5.62 -6.02 -23.55
CA VAL A 248 -6.79 -5.76 -24.38
C VAL A 248 -6.39 -5.54 -25.84
N PHE A 249 -5.26 -4.88 -26.09
CA PHE A 249 -4.70 -4.71 -27.43
C PHE A 249 -4.36 -6.05 -28.08
N GLU A 250 -3.61 -6.90 -27.37
CA GLU A 250 -3.23 -8.23 -27.85
C GLU A 250 -4.46 -9.08 -28.17
N HIS A 251 -5.42 -9.16 -27.24
CA HIS A 251 -6.61 -9.98 -27.41
C HIS A 251 -7.52 -9.46 -28.55
N SER A 252 -7.62 -8.14 -28.72
CA SER A 252 -8.45 -7.53 -29.77
C SER A 252 -7.92 -7.78 -31.18
N LEU A 253 -6.61 -7.96 -31.33
CA LEU A 253 -5.92 -8.15 -32.62
C LEU A 253 -5.45 -9.59 -32.84
N SER A 254 -5.58 -10.47 -31.85
CA SER A 254 -5.32 -11.89 -31.99
C SER A 254 -6.11 -12.48 -33.17
N GLY A 255 -5.40 -13.15 -34.07
CA GLY A 255 -5.97 -13.74 -35.29
C GLY A 255 -6.32 -12.75 -36.42
N LYS A 256 -6.05 -11.45 -36.25
CA LYS A 256 -6.29 -10.42 -37.29
C LYS A 256 -5.02 -9.93 -37.98
N ILE A 257 -3.89 -10.01 -37.28
CA ILE A 257 -2.56 -9.69 -37.80
C ILE A 257 -1.62 -10.87 -37.58
N ASP A 258 -0.44 -10.80 -38.19
CA ASP A 258 0.60 -11.80 -37.99
C ASP A 258 1.04 -11.87 -36.52
N GLN A 259 1.34 -13.08 -36.03
CA GLN A 259 1.62 -13.31 -34.61
C GLN A 259 2.94 -12.65 -34.16
N ASP A 260 3.97 -12.69 -35.00
CA ASP A 260 5.26 -12.08 -34.68
C ASP A 260 5.13 -10.54 -34.65
N GLU A 261 4.35 -9.98 -35.58
CA GLU A 261 4.02 -8.55 -35.57
C GLU A 261 3.23 -8.15 -34.32
N LEU A 262 2.22 -8.96 -33.93
CA LEU A 262 1.43 -8.72 -32.73
C LEU A 262 2.29 -8.72 -31.47
N MET A 263 3.14 -9.74 -31.29
CA MET A 263 4.03 -9.85 -30.14
C MET A 263 4.97 -8.65 -30.05
N ALA A 264 5.60 -8.25 -31.16
CA ALA A 264 6.50 -7.10 -31.18
C ALA A 264 5.78 -5.80 -30.78
N LYS A 265 4.57 -5.57 -31.30
CA LYS A 265 3.76 -4.39 -30.98
C LYS A 265 3.28 -4.40 -29.53
N THR A 266 2.78 -5.54 -29.04
CA THR A 266 2.35 -5.70 -27.64
C THR A 266 3.49 -5.44 -26.66
N MET A 267 4.71 -5.86 -27.00
CA MET A 267 5.90 -5.60 -26.19
C MET A 267 6.30 -4.11 -26.17
N GLU A 268 6.27 -3.42 -27.31
CA GLU A 268 6.51 -1.97 -27.38
C GLU A 268 5.47 -1.18 -26.56
N ILE A 269 4.20 -1.57 -26.66
CA ILE A 269 3.11 -0.98 -25.89
C ILE A 269 3.32 -1.23 -24.40
N SER A 270 3.63 -2.47 -24.00
CA SER A 270 3.89 -2.83 -22.59
C SER A 270 5.01 -2.00 -21.97
N ARG A 271 6.13 -1.81 -22.67
CA ARG A 271 7.26 -0.98 -22.20
C ARG A 271 6.87 0.48 -22.07
N SER A 272 6.13 1.01 -23.05
CA SER A 272 5.66 2.39 -23.04
C SER A 272 4.69 2.63 -21.87
N THR A 273 3.73 1.72 -21.68
CA THR A 273 2.78 1.75 -20.57
C THR A 273 3.50 1.65 -19.22
N ALA A 274 4.50 0.78 -19.07
CA ALA A 274 5.27 0.67 -17.83
C ALA A 274 5.93 2.02 -17.45
N VAL A 275 6.57 2.70 -18.39
CA VAL A 275 7.18 4.02 -18.13
C VAL A 275 6.12 5.05 -17.73
N LEU A 276 4.97 5.08 -18.40
CA LEU A 276 3.87 5.99 -18.08
C LEU A 276 3.28 5.73 -16.68
N LEU A 277 3.11 4.45 -16.30
CA LEU A 277 2.62 4.07 -14.98
C LEU A 277 3.60 4.47 -13.88
N MET A 278 4.91 4.28 -14.08
CA MET A 278 5.93 4.73 -13.12
C MET A 278 5.92 6.25 -12.95
N VAL A 279 5.76 7.00 -14.04
CA VAL A 279 5.60 8.47 -13.97
C VAL A 279 4.33 8.84 -13.19
N ALA A 280 3.22 8.15 -13.43
CA ALA A 280 1.98 8.35 -12.68
C ALA A 280 2.16 8.05 -11.18
N TYR A 281 2.92 7.02 -10.81
CA TYR A 281 3.26 6.74 -9.41
C TYR A 281 4.07 7.87 -8.77
N LEU A 282 5.07 8.41 -9.48
CA LEU A 282 5.85 9.55 -8.98
C LEU A 282 4.98 10.81 -8.77
N ILE A 283 4.02 11.05 -9.67
CA ILE A 283 3.03 12.12 -9.51
C ILE A 283 2.15 11.85 -8.29
N TYR A 284 1.69 10.61 -8.09
CA TYR A 284 0.90 10.20 -6.92
C TYR A 284 1.67 10.41 -5.61
N VAL A 285 2.92 9.96 -5.52
CA VAL A 285 3.77 10.17 -4.33
C VAL A 285 4.00 11.67 -4.08
N PHE A 286 4.22 12.46 -5.13
CA PHE A 286 4.34 13.92 -5.00
C PHE A 286 3.04 14.56 -4.51
N PHE A 287 1.90 14.12 -5.05
CA PHE A 287 0.58 14.59 -4.64
C PHE A 287 0.33 14.32 -3.14
N GLN A 288 0.61 13.10 -2.71
CA GLN A 288 0.42 12.67 -1.32
C GLN A 288 1.35 13.43 -0.37
N THR A 289 2.65 13.50 -0.67
CA THR A 289 3.68 14.02 0.25
C THR A 289 3.83 15.54 0.25
N GLN A 290 3.49 16.23 -0.85
CA GLN A 290 3.70 17.67 -0.97
C GLN A 290 2.39 18.45 -1.06
N THR A 291 1.53 18.16 -2.03
CA THR A 291 0.39 19.06 -2.31
C THR A 291 -0.79 18.82 -1.38
N HIS A 292 -1.08 17.58 -1.01
CA HIS A 292 -2.25 17.22 -0.20
C HIS A 292 -1.90 16.66 1.18
N HIS A 293 -0.65 16.81 1.62
CA HIS A 293 -0.19 16.27 2.90
C HIS A 293 -1.02 16.74 4.09
N GLY A 294 -1.57 17.96 4.06
CA GLY A 294 -2.34 18.51 5.18
C GLY A 294 -3.67 17.79 5.45
N ILE A 295 -4.34 17.28 4.41
CA ILE A 295 -5.58 16.52 4.56
C ILE A 295 -5.27 15.16 5.19
N TYR A 296 -4.26 14.47 4.64
CA TYR A 296 -3.80 13.17 5.14
C TYR A 296 -3.26 13.27 6.57
N ASP A 297 -2.43 14.26 6.89
CA ASP A 297 -1.86 14.48 8.23
C ASP A 297 -2.96 14.68 9.29
N ALA A 298 -4.01 15.45 8.97
CA ALA A 298 -5.14 15.65 9.88
C ALA A 298 -5.90 14.35 10.17
N ILE A 299 -6.17 13.53 9.13
CA ILE A 299 -6.84 12.24 9.25
C ILE A 299 -6.02 11.28 10.13
N PHE A 300 -4.70 11.20 9.88
CA PHE A 300 -3.81 10.31 10.62
C PHE A 300 -3.61 10.73 12.07
N VAL A 301 -3.55 12.03 12.37
CA VAL A 301 -3.50 12.51 13.76
C VAL A 301 -4.78 12.18 14.52
N GLU A 302 -5.93 12.19 13.85
CA GLU A 302 -7.21 11.80 14.45
C GLU A 302 -7.26 10.30 14.76
N ASP A 303 -6.83 9.43 13.83
CA ASP A 303 -6.74 7.99 14.08
C ASP A 303 -5.73 7.66 15.22
N GLU A 304 -4.59 8.35 15.30
CA GLU A 304 -3.65 8.20 16.44
C GLU A 304 -4.25 8.64 17.79
N ALA A 305 -5.28 9.50 17.76
CA ALA A 305 -6.00 9.88 18.96
C ALA A 305 -7.04 8.84 19.39
N ARG A 306 -7.57 8.07 18.44
CA ARG A 306 -8.57 7.00 18.63
C ARG A 306 -7.94 5.64 18.93
N ASP A 307 -6.65 5.50 18.67
CA ASP A 307 -5.82 4.34 19.01
C ASP A 307 -6.13 3.78 20.41
N THR A 308 -6.63 2.54 20.43
CA THR A 308 -7.03 1.86 21.66
C THR A 308 -5.87 1.32 22.48
N ASP A 309 -4.69 1.11 21.90
CA ASP A 309 -3.50 0.59 22.61
C ASP A 309 -2.40 1.65 22.83
N ARG A 310 -2.65 2.89 22.41
CA ARG A 310 -1.78 4.09 22.51
C ARG A 310 -0.91 4.19 23.76
N HIS A 311 -1.46 3.87 24.94
CA HIS A 311 -0.73 3.94 26.21
C HIS A 311 0.33 2.85 26.33
N GLU A 312 0.02 1.62 25.93
CA GLU A 312 0.99 0.53 25.86
C GLU A 312 2.03 0.86 24.80
N ASP A 313 1.59 1.41 23.68
CA ASP A 313 2.44 1.69 22.52
C ASP A 313 3.45 2.82 22.76
N ARG A 314 3.08 3.82 23.56
CA ARG A 314 4.01 4.83 24.10
C ARG A 314 5.00 4.28 25.12
N ALA A 315 4.63 3.24 25.85
CA ALA A 315 5.50 2.61 26.85
C ALA A 315 6.51 1.63 26.25
N ARG A 316 6.35 1.23 24.98
CA ARG A 316 7.27 0.33 24.28
C ARG A 316 8.62 0.99 24.01
N HIS A 317 9.68 0.19 24.14
CA HIS A 317 11.02 0.63 23.77
C HIS A 317 11.17 0.71 22.26
N ARG A 318 11.54 1.90 21.76
CA ARG A 318 11.83 2.15 20.34
C ARG A 318 13.25 1.73 19.96
N LEU A 319 13.47 1.38 18.70
CA LEU A 319 14.81 1.15 18.15
C LEU A 319 15.56 2.47 17.92
N THR A 320 16.88 2.47 18.11
CA THR A 320 17.73 3.59 17.64
C THR A 320 17.77 3.63 16.11
N PHE A 321 18.06 4.78 15.51
CA PHE A 321 18.16 4.88 14.04
C PHE A 321 19.17 3.87 13.46
N THR A 322 20.31 3.68 14.13
CA THR A 322 21.32 2.68 13.76
C THR A 322 20.81 1.25 13.90
N GLU A 323 20.07 0.94 14.97
CA GLU A 323 19.45 -0.38 15.16
C GLU A 323 18.44 -0.69 14.05
N VAL A 324 17.64 0.30 13.62
CA VAL A 324 16.70 0.16 12.50
C VAL A 324 17.42 -0.13 11.18
N CYS A 325 18.48 0.61 10.84
CA CYS A 325 19.25 0.35 9.63
C CYS A 325 19.87 -1.05 9.62
N VAL A 326 20.41 -1.51 10.76
CA VAL A 326 20.96 -2.87 10.89
C VAL A 326 19.85 -3.92 10.71
N ALA A 327 18.68 -3.72 11.33
CA ALA A 327 17.53 -4.61 11.15
C ALA A 327 17.14 -4.75 9.68
N LEU A 328 17.01 -3.63 8.97
CA LEU A 328 16.64 -3.62 7.54
C LEU A 328 17.67 -4.37 6.68
N VAL A 329 18.96 -4.12 6.88
CA VAL A 329 20.01 -4.81 6.10
C VAL A 329 19.98 -6.32 6.35
N VAL A 330 19.86 -6.75 7.61
CA VAL A 330 19.76 -8.17 7.95
C VAL A 330 18.49 -8.80 7.37
N ALA A 331 17.35 -8.11 7.50
CA ALA A 331 16.07 -8.60 7.02
C ALA A 331 16.04 -8.74 5.50
N VAL A 332 16.52 -7.75 4.76
CA VAL A 332 16.66 -7.81 3.30
C VAL A 332 17.57 -8.97 2.90
N GLY A 333 18.72 -9.13 3.54
CA GLY A 333 19.62 -10.27 3.25
C GLY A 333 18.96 -11.63 3.48
N LEU A 334 18.23 -11.79 4.59
CA LEU A 334 17.49 -13.03 4.88
C LEU A 334 16.36 -13.27 3.87
N VAL A 335 15.54 -12.26 3.59
CA VAL A 335 14.48 -12.34 2.58
C VAL A 335 15.06 -12.74 1.22
N THR A 336 16.18 -12.15 0.79
CA THR A 336 16.82 -12.54 -0.48
C THR A 336 17.26 -14.00 -0.49
N VAL A 337 17.92 -14.49 0.57
CA VAL A 337 18.36 -15.90 0.65
C VAL A 337 17.16 -16.85 0.63
N ILE A 338 16.09 -16.54 1.37
CA ILE A 338 14.88 -17.35 1.42
C ILE A 338 14.10 -17.26 0.10
N ALA A 339 14.01 -16.10 -0.54
CA ALA A 339 13.38 -15.89 -1.84
C ALA A 339 14.06 -16.74 -2.93
N ILE A 340 15.39 -16.72 -3.00
CA ILE A 340 16.16 -17.59 -3.90
C ILE A 340 15.81 -19.05 -3.62
N SER A 341 15.73 -19.41 -2.33
CA SER A 341 15.44 -20.78 -1.92
C SER A 341 14.05 -21.26 -2.29
N LEU A 342 13.06 -20.38 -2.18
CA LEU A 342 11.67 -20.64 -2.53
C LEU A 342 11.51 -20.74 -4.05
N VAL A 343 12.04 -19.77 -4.80
CA VAL A 343 11.90 -19.70 -6.27
C VAL A 343 12.55 -20.91 -6.95
N ASP A 344 13.68 -21.41 -6.44
CA ASP A 344 14.34 -22.62 -6.96
C ASP A 344 13.43 -23.86 -6.95
N GLN A 345 12.43 -23.90 -6.07
CA GLN A 345 11.54 -25.06 -5.92
C GLN A 345 10.21 -24.89 -6.69
N ILE A 346 9.98 -23.76 -7.35
CA ILE A 346 8.73 -23.54 -8.10
C ILE A 346 8.64 -24.51 -9.27
N HIS A 347 9.73 -24.73 -10.01
CA HIS A 347 9.75 -25.69 -11.13
C HIS A 347 9.30 -27.08 -10.70
N TYR A 348 9.80 -27.57 -9.56
CA TYR A 348 9.38 -28.84 -8.96
C TYR A 348 7.87 -28.86 -8.64
N LEU A 349 7.31 -27.76 -8.14
CA LEU A 349 5.89 -27.65 -7.80
C LEU A 349 5.00 -27.70 -9.05
N VAL A 350 5.44 -27.09 -10.14
CA VAL A 350 4.72 -27.10 -11.42
C VAL A 350 4.80 -28.48 -12.08
N GLU A 351 6.00 -29.03 -12.22
CA GLU A 351 6.23 -30.29 -12.96
C GLU A 351 5.78 -31.54 -12.19
N GLU A 352 6.22 -31.71 -10.94
CA GLU A 352 5.96 -32.95 -10.18
C GLU A 352 4.65 -32.91 -9.40
N ARG A 353 4.17 -31.71 -9.05
CA ARG A 353 2.95 -31.54 -8.24
C ARG A 353 1.78 -30.97 -9.04
N HIS A 354 1.98 -30.69 -10.33
CA HIS A 354 0.95 -30.22 -11.27
C HIS A 354 0.17 -29.00 -10.77
N VAL A 355 0.86 -28.10 -10.08
CA VAL A 355 0.29 -26.81 -9.66
C VAL A 355 0.45 -25.83 -10.83
N SER A 356 -0.63 -25.13 -11.19
CA SER A 356 -0.58 -24.19 -12.31
C SER A 356 0.31 -22.98 -12.02
N ASP A 357 0.97 -22.46 -13.06
CA ASP A 357 1.83 -21.27 -13.02
C ASP A 357 1.02 -20.08 -12.53
N SER A 358 -0.23 -19.97 -13.01
CA SER A 358 -1.21 -18.99 -12.54
C SER A 358 -1.54 -19.15 -11.06
N PHE A 359 -1.71 -20.36 -10.50
CA PHE A 359 -1.97 -20.47 -9.06
C PHE A 359 -0.75 -20.08 -8.22
N VAL A 360 0.45 -20.47 -8.66
CA VAL A 360 1.69 -20.06 -8.00
C VAL A 360 1.80 -18.54 -7.98
N GLY A 361 1.67 -17.90 -9.14
CA GLY A 361 1.75 -16.46 -9.27
C GLY A 361 0.61 -15.73 -8.60
N LEU A 362 -0.65 -16.04 -8.91
CA LEU A 362 -1.82 -15.29 -8.47
C LEU A 362 -2.12 -15.42 -6.97
N ILE A 363 -1.80 -16.56 -6.35
CA ILE A 363 -2.19 -16.86 -4.96
C ILE A 363 -0.97 -17.05 -4.07
N LEU A 364 -0.11 -18.01 -4.41
CA LEU A 364 0.89 -18.52 -3.48
C LEU A 364 1.98 -17.49 -3.17
N ILE A 365 2.50 -16.84 -4.21
CA ILE A 365 3.55 -15.82 -4.11
C ILE A 365 3.05 -14.56 -3.36
N PRO A 366 1.95 -13.90 -3.76
CA PRO A 366 1.38 -12.75 -3.08
C PRO A 366 1.12 -12.95 -1.59
N LEU A 367 0.61 -14.12 -1.22
CA LEU A 367 0.23 -14.41 0.16
C LEU A 367 1.43 -14.33 1.11
N VAL A 368 2.61 -14.78 0.66
CA VAL A 368 3.82 -14.77 1.48
C VAL A 368 4.57 -13.43 1.40
N GLU A 369 4.57 -12.80 0.24
CA GLU A 369 5.21 -11.50 0.03
C GLU A 369 4.55 -10.39 0.84
N LYS A 370 3.22 -10.36 0.86
CA LYS A 370 2.43 -9.33 1.53
C LYS A 370 2.07 -9.67 2.98
N ALA A 371 2.47 -10.85 3.47
CA ALA A 371 2.10 -11.33 4.80
C ALA A 371 2.38 -10.28 5.90
N ALA A 372 3.58 -9.70 5.93
CA ALA A 372 3.94 -8.72 6.95
C ALA A 372 3.05 -7.47 6.95
N GLU A 373 2.78 -6.94 5.76
CA GLU A 373 1.94 -5.76 5.55
C GLU A 373 0.48 -6.05 5.94
N HIS A 374 -0.02 -7.24 5.58
CA HIS A 374 -1.36 -7.66 5.96
C HIS A 374 -1.53 -7.77 7.47
N LEU A 375 -0.54 -8.33 8.17
CA LEU A 375 -0.60 -8.48 9.63
C LEU A 375 -0.60 -7.11 10.32
N THR A 376 0.15 -6.14 9.79
CA THR A 376 0.14 -4.75 10.27
C THR A 376 -1.23 -4.10 10.05
N ALA A 377 -1.76 -4.14 8.83
CA ALA A 377 -3.02 -3.47 8.52
C ALA A 377 -4.21 -4.06 9.31
N VAL A 378 -4.23 -5.38 9.51
CA VAL A 378 -5.26 -6.05 10.32
C VAL A 378 -5.18 -5.64 11.80
N ASP A 379 -3.98 -5.45 12.34
CA ASP A 379 -3.77 -4.98 13.71
C ASP A 379 -4.26 -3.52 13.88
N GLU A 380 -3.88 -2.63 12.97
CA GLU A 380 -4.35 -1.23 12.94
C GLU A 380 -5.88 -1.16 12.82
N ALA A 381 -6.48 -1.97 11.97
CA ALA A 381 -7.93 -2.05 11.82
C ALA A 381 -8.61 -2.55 13.10
N HIS A 382 -8.01 -3.51 13.80
CA HIS A 382 -8.50 -3.99 15.10
C HIS A 382 -8.42 -2.91 16.18
N ASP A 383 -7.45 -2.00 16.11
CA ASP A 383 -7.19 -0.98 17.12
C ASP A 383 -7.86 0.38 16.87
N ASP A 384 -8.83 0.39 15.93
CA ASP A 384 -9.66 1.55 15.53
C ASP A 384 -8.94 2.59 14.67
N GLN A 385 -7.87 2.17 14.00
CA GLN A 385 -7.07 2.99 13.08
C GLN A 385 -7.37 2.62 11.62
N MET A 386 -8.64 2.65 11.24
CA MET A 386 -9.07 2.18 9.92
C MET A 386 -8.48 3.02 8.78
N ASN A 387 -8.28 4.34 8.95
CA ASN A 387 -7.67 5.15 7.89
C ASN A 387 -6.20 4.79 7.68
N PHE A 388 -5.45 4.46 8.75
CA PHE A 388 -4.08 3.94 8.63
C PHE A 388 -4.07 2.59 7.91
N ALA A 389 -4.88 1.64 8.38
CA ALA A 389 -4.96 0.31 7.79
C ALA A 389 -5.27 0.38 6.29
N LEU A 390 -6.29 1.16 5.91
CA LEU A 390 -6.66 1.40 4.52
C LEU A 390 -5.55 2.09 3.74
N SER A 391 -4.87 3.08 4.31
CA SER A 391 -3.79 3.79 3.62
C SER A 391 -2.59 2.88 3.33
N HIS A 392 -2.27 1.96 4.24
CA HIS A 392 -1.24 0.95 4.02
C HIS A 392 -1.64 -0.03 2.91
N VAL A 393 -2.85 -0.60 2.98
CA VAL A 393 -3.38 -1.56 2.00
C VAL A 393 -3.50 -0.92 0.60
N LEU A 394 -4.16 0.23 0.51
CA LEU A 394 -4.42 0.90 -0.78
C LEU A 394 -3.14 1.52 -1.37
N GLY A 395 -2.29 2.11 -0.53
CA GLY A 395 -1.00 2.65 -0.96
C GLY A 395 -0.09 1.56 -1.53
N ALA A 396 -0.02 0.40 -0.87
CA ALA A 396 0.76 -0.73 -1.35
C ALA A 396 0.21 -1.31 -2.65
N THR A 397 -1.12 -1.37 -2.77
CA THR A 397 -1.78 -1.82 -4.00
C THR A 397 -1.48 -0.88 -5.18
N LEU A 398 -1.60 0.43 -4.97
CA LEU A 398 -1.25 1.44 -5.97
C LEU A 398 0.22 1.35 -6.36
N GLN A 399 1.11 1.10 -5.39
CA GLN A 399 2.52 0.90 -5.68
C GLN A 399 2.78 -0.36 -6.49
N THR A 400 2.12 -1.48 -6.17
CA THR A 400 2.24 -2.72 -6.96
C THR A 400 1.84 -2.47 -8.42
N ALA A 401 0.69 -1.84 -8.64
CA ALA A 401 0.15 -1.61 -9.99
C ALA A 401 0.89 -0.52 -10.78
N LEU A 402 1.25 0.59 -10.14
CA LEU A 402 1.85 1.76 -10.82
C LEU A 402 3.38 1.74 -10.82
N PHE A 403 4.02 0.96 -9.94
CA PHE A 403 5.48 0.97 -9.80
C PHE A 403 6.10 -0.42 -9.86
N ASN A 404 5.77 -1.36 -8.98
CA ASN A 404 6.51 -2.64 -8.89
C ASN A 404 6.35 -3.51 -10.14
N GLY A 405 5.12 -3.64 -10.67
CA GLY A 405 4.86 -4.34 -11.93
C GLY A 405 5.56 -3.68 -13.13
N PRO A 406 5.40 -2.37 -13.34
CA PRO A 406 6.16 -1.63 -14.34
C PRO A 406 7.69 -1.71 -14.19
N LEU A 407 8.20 -1.73 -12.95
CA LEU A 407 9.63 -1.82 -12.65
C LEU A 407 10.20 -3.14 -13.17
N VAL A 408 9.51 -4.27 -12.97
CA VAL A 408 10.00 -5.57 -13.47
C VAL A 408 10.00 -5.64 -15.01
N VAL A 409 9.11 -4.92 -15.69
CA VAL A 409 9.15 -4.76 -17.17
C VAL A 409 10.40 -4.01 -17.61
N VAL A 410 10.75 -2.91 -16.93
CA VAL A 410 11.96 -2.13 -17.22
C VAL A 410 13.22 -2.95 -16.93
N VAL A 411 13.23 -3.71 -15.84
CA VAL A 411 14.34 -4.62 -15.51
C VAL A 411 14.45 -5.73 -16.55
N GLY A 412 13.35 -6.37 -16.94
CA GLY A 412 13.31 -7.38 -17.99
C GLY A 412 13.84 -6.83 -19.31
N TRP A 413 13.48 -5.59 -19.67
CA TRP A 413 14.02 -4.90 -20.83
C TRP A 413 15.54 -4.72 -20.76
N GLY A 414 16.08 -4.33 -19.60
CA GLY A 414 17.52 -4.23 -19.37
C GLY A 414 18.26 -5.58 -19.40
N LEU A 415 17.59 -6.67 -19.04
CA LEU A 415 18.12 -8.04 -19.07
C LEU A 415 17.92 -8.74 -20.43
N GLY A 416 17.25 -8.10 -21.38
CA GLY A 416 16.93 -8.71 -22.68
C GLY A 416 15.84 -9.79 -22.62
N LYS A 417 15.02 -9.83 -21.56
CA LYS A 417 13.91 -10.77 -21.41
C LYS A 417 12.58 -10.16 -21.90
N PRO A 418 11.69 -10.96 -22.51
CA PRO A 418 10.42 -10.48 -23.05
C PRO A 418 9.35 -10.29 -21.96
N MET A 419 9.65 -9.54 -20.90
CA MET A 419 8.69 -9.21 -19.84
C MET A 419 7.71 -8.12 -20.32
N GLY A 420 6.43 -8.46 -20.43
CA GLY A 420 5.35 -7.55 -20.81
C GLY A 420 4.28 -7.38 -19.73
N LEU A 421 3.33 -6.46 -19.95
CA LEU A 421 2.11 -6.29 -19.14
C LEU A 421 0.89 -6.88 -19.86
N ASN A 422 1.11 -7.92 -20.65
CA ASN A 422 0.08 -8.70 -21.27
C ASN A 422 -0.27 -9.88 -20.35
N PHE A 423 -1.33 -9.70 -19.58
CA PHE A 423 -1.79 -10.65 -18.59
C PHE A 423 -2.79 -11.64 -19.20
N GLU A 424 -3.04 -12.73 -18.49
CA GLU A 424 -4.17 -13.59 -18.83
C GLU A 424 -5.50 -12.87 -18.67
N VAL A 425 -6.40 -13.08 -19.63
CA VAL A 425 -7.71 -12.38 -19.66
C VAL A 425 -8.54 -12.70 -18.43
N PHE A 426 -8.43 -13.93 -17.93
CA PHE A 426 -9.09 -14.36 -16.69
C PHE A 426 -8.61 -13.54 -15.49
N ASP A 427 -7.30 -13.46 -15.27
CA ASP A 427 -6.71 -12.75 -14.14
C ASP A 427 -7.05 -11.25 -14.20
N LEU A 428 -7.00 -10.67 -15.40
CA LEU A 428 -7.34 -9.26 -15.62
C LEU A 428 -8.82 -8.97 -15.35
N ALA A 429 -9.73 -9.83 -15.79
CA ALA A 429 -11.16 -9.66 -15.58
C ALA A 429 -11.51 -9.73 -14.09
N VAL A 430 -10.94 -10.72 -13.38
CA VAL A 430 -11.11 -10.88 -11.94
C VAL A 430 -10.57 -9.68 -11.18
N LEU A 431 -9.40 -9.16 -11.57
CA LEU A 431 -8.81 -7.95 -10.99
C LEU A 431 -9.75 -6.75 -11.11
N LEU A 432 -10.23 -6.43 -12.32
CA LEU A 432 -11.08 -5.25 -12.54
C LEU A 432 -12.40 -5.37 -11.79
N LEU A 433 -13.00 -6.57 -11.75
CA LEU A 433 -14.20 -6.83 -10.96
C LEU A 433 -13.93 -6.65 -9.46
N ALA A 434 -12.81 -7.13 -8.95
CA ALA A 434 -12.44 -6.95 -7.55
C ALA A 434 -12.26 -5.47 -7.19
N ILE A 435 -11.56 -4.69 -8.04
CA ILE A 435 -11.39 -3.24 -7.83
C ILE A 435 -12.76 -2.53 -7.81
N LEU A 436 -13.66 -2.88 -8.73
CA LEU A 436 -15.01 -2.29 -8.76
C LEU A 436 -15.85 -2.68 -7.53
N THR A 437 -15.84 -3.95 -7.15
CA THR A 437 -16.59 -4.44 -5.98
C THR A 437 -16.11 -3.76 -4.71
N VAL A 438 -14.79 -3.73 -4.50
CA VAL A 438 -14.22 -3.12 -3.29
C VAL A 438 -14.35 -1.60 -3.31
N GLY A 439 -14.13 -0.96 -4.47
CA GLY A 439 -14.35 0.48 -4.63
C GLY A 439 -15.76 0.90 -4.26
N ASN A 440 -16.77 0.05 -4.53
CA ASN A 440 -18.14 0.30 -4.09
C ASN A 440 -18.30 0.18 -2.56
N PHE A 441 -17.66 -0.79 -1.90
CA PHE A 441 -17.68 -0.88 -0.44
C PHE A 441 -16.99 0.31 0.23
N LEU A 442 -15.90 0.80 -0.36
CA LEU A 442 -15.21 1.98 0.17
C LEU A 442 -16.02 3.27 -0.02
N ARG A 443 -16.87 3.35 -1.05
CA ARG A 443 -17.61 4.56 -1.39
C ARG A 443 -18.50 5.08 -0.26
N ASP A 444 -19.08 4.18 0.52
CA ASP A 444 -20.02 4.53 1.58
C ASP A 444 -19.31 5.01 2.87
N GLN A 445 -17.97 5.09 2.88
CA GLN A 445 -17.14 5.60 3.98
C GLN A 445 -17.33 4.83 5.31
N LYS A 446 -17.92 3.65 5.22
CA LYS A 446 -18.25 2.77 6.33
C LYS A 446 -17.91 1.34 5.95
N SER A 447 -17.56 0.53 6.94
CA SER A 447 -17.33 -0.89 6.79
C SER A 447 -17.93 -1.70 7.94
N ASN A 448 -18.26 -2.95 7.65
CA ASN A 448 -18.73 -3.93 8.63
C ASN A 448 -18.11 -5.31 8.37
N TYR A 449 -18.26 -6.23 9.33
CA TYR A 449 -17.68 -7.57 9.22
C TYR A 449 -18.26 -8.40 8.06
N LEU A 450 -19.50 -8.12 7.62
CA LEU A 450 -20.17 -8.87 6.55
C LEU A 450 -19.50 -8.57 5.20
N GLU A 451 -19.26 -7.29 4.90
CA GLU A 451 -18.49 -6.87 3.72
C GLU A 451 -17.11 -7.52 3.72
N GLY A 452 -16.44 -7.53 4.88
CA GLY A 452 -15.15 -8.18 5.04
C GLY A 452 -15.18 -9.67 4.75
N ALA A 453 -16.17 -10.39 5.31
CA ALA A 453 -16.36 -11.82 5.09
C ALA A 453 -16.63 -12.14 3.61
N LEU A 454 -17.44 -11.33 2.93
CA LEU A 454 -17.72 -11.50 1.52
C LEU A 454 -16.46 -11.31 0.66
N CYS A 455 -15.63 -10.30 0.96
CA CYS A 455 -14.35 -10.11 0.27
C CYS A 455 -13.42 -11.34 0.41
N VAL A 456 -13.29 -11.90 1.62
CA VAL A 456 -12.48 -13.10 1.86
C VAL A 456 -13.05 -14.32 1.13
N ILE A 457 -14.37 -14.51 1.13
CA ILE A 457 -15.03 -15.61 0.41
C ILE A 457 -14.78 -15.50 -1.10
N VAL A 458 -14.88 -14.30 -1.67
CA VAL A 458 -14.59 -14.06 -3.09
C VAL A 458 -13.12 -14.35 -3.39
N TYR A 459 -12.18 -13.94 -2.55
CA TYR A 459 -10.77 -14.28 -2.71
C TYR A 459 -10.52 -15.79 -2.70
N ILE A 460 -11.16 -16.53 -1.79
CA ILE A 460 -11.07 -18.01 -1.75
C ILE A 460 -11.66 -18.62 -3.03
N ALA A 461 -12.79 -18.10 -3.53
CA ALA A 461 -13.37 -18.57 -4.78
C ALA A 461 -12.44 -18.35 -5.98
N ILE A 462 -11.76 -17.20 -6.04
CA ILE A 462 -10.73 -16.91 -7.05
C ILE A 462 -9.56 -17.88 -6.91
N ALA A 463 -9.09 -18.14 -5.69
CA ALA A 463 -7.99 -19.09 -5.45
C ALA A 463 -8.35 -20.52 -5.91
N VAL A 464 -9.58 -20.95 -5.67
CA VAL A 464 -10.08 -22.24 -6.17
C VAL A 464 -10.14 -22.23 -7.70
N ALA A 465 -10.64 -21.17 -8.32
CA ALA A 465 -10.66 -21.07 -9.78
C ALA A 465 -9.25 -21.11 -10.40
N ALA A 466 -8.28 -20.42 -9.80
CA ALA A 466 -6.88 -20.42 -10.24
C ALA A 466 -6.22 -21.82 -10.15
N LEU A 467 -6.59 -22.64 -9.16
CA LEU A 467 -6.11 -24.04 -9.07
C LEU A 467 -6.52 -24.89 -10.28
N TYR A 468 -7.69 -24.62 -10.85
CA TYR A 468 -8.21 -25.34 -12.01
C TYR A 468 -7.88 -24.65 -13.34
N TYR A 469 -7.23 -23.48 -13.31
CA TYR A 469 -6.87 -22.76 -14.52
C TYR A 469 -5.70 -23.47 -15.23
N PRO A 470 -5.89 -23.93 -16.48
CA PRO A 470 -4.87 -24.70 -17.19
C PRO A 470 -3.69 -23.81 -17.59
N ASN A 471 -2.48 -24.38 -17.57
CA ASN A 471 -1.27 -23.70 -18.02
C ASN A 471 -1.33 -23.41 -19.54
N PRO A 472 -1.23 -22.13 -19.97
CA PRO A 472 -1.32 -21.71 -21.37
C PRO A 472 -0.30 -22.40 -22.29
N HIS A 473 0.94 -22.58 -21.85
CA HIS A 473 1.98 -23.27 -22.63
C HIS A 473 1.64 -24.74 -22.91
N LEU A 474 0.97 -25.42 -21.99
CA LEU A 474 0.48 -26.79 -22.21
C LEU A 474 -0.65 -26.85 -23.23
N LEU A 475 -1.52 -25.84 -23.25
CA LEU A 475 -2.59 -25.71 -24.24
C LEU A 475 -2.03 -25.40 -25.64
N ALA A 476 -1.02 -24.53 -25.73
CA ALA A 476 -0.34 -24.22 -26.99
C ALA A 476 0.40 -25.46 -27.56
N ALA A 477 1.10 -26.22 -26.71
CA ALA A 477 1.78 -27.46 -27.11
C ALA A 477 0.79 -28.54 -27.58
N ALA A 478 -0.36 -28.69 -26.90
CA ALA A 478 -1.41 -29.61 -27.31
C ALA A 478 -2.06 -29.18 -28.65
N GLY A 479 -2.28 -27.88 -28.86
CA GLY A 479 -2.80 -27.35 -30.13
C GLY A 479 -1.83 -27.57 -31.30
N ALA A 480 -0.53 -27.39 -31.08
CA ALA A 480 0.50 -27.65 -32.08
C ALA A 480 0.62 -29.15 -32.43
N ALA A 481 0.48 -30.05 -31.45
CA ALA A 481 0.49 -31.50 -31.67
C ALA A 481 -0.72 -31.98 -32.49
N VAL A 482 -1.89 -31.37 -32.31
CA VAL A 482 -3.10 -31.68 -33.08
C VAL A 482 -3.04 -31.07 -34.48
N GLY A 483 -2.47 -29.87 -34.64
CA GLY A 483 -2.30 -29.21 -35.94
C GLY A 483 -1.23 -29.86 -36.84
N GLY A 484 -0.20 -30.48 -36.27
CA GLY A 484 0.87 -31.16 -37.00
C GLY A 484 0.51 -32.54 -37.56
N GLY A 485 -0.62 -33.14 -37.13
CA GLY A 485 -1.03 -34.50 -37.49
C GLY A 485 -1.91 -34.63 -38.75
N GLY A 486 -2.35 -33.52 -39.36
CA GLY A 486 -3.35 -33.53 -40.44
C GLY A 486 -2.81 -33.40 -41.88
N GLY A 487 -1.49 -33.36 -42.09
CA GLY A 487 -0.88 -32.92 -43.34
C GLY A 487 -0.37 -34.00 -44.31
N GLY A 488 -0.58 -35.30 -44.05
CA GLY A 488 0.06 -36.33 -44.86
C GLY A 488 -0.76 -37.60 -44.99
N GLU A 489 -1.72 -37.62 -45.92
CA GLU A 489 -2.15 -38.82 -46.66
C GLU A 489 -3.23 -38.41 -47.70
N HIS A 490 -2.80 -37.88 -48.85
CA HIS A 490 -3.53 -37.98 -50.12
C HIS A 490 -2.57 -37.62 -51.27
N HIS A 491 -1.91 -38.62 -51.82
CA HIS A 491 -1.41 -38.63 -53.19
C HIS A 491 -1.41 -40.04 -53.75
#